data_AF-A0A5C7M9T6-F1
#
_entry.id   AF-A0A5C7M9T6-F1
#
_cell.length_a   1.000
_cell.length_b   1.000
_cell.length_c   1.000
_cell.angle_alpha   90.00
_cell.angle_beta   90.00
_cell.angle_gamma   90.00
#
_symmetry.space_group_name_H-M   'P 1'
#
loop_
_entity.id
_entity.type
_entity.pdbx_description
1 polymer ?
#
loop_
_entity_poly.entity_id
_entity_poly.type
_entity_poly.pdbx_seq_one_letter_code
_entity_poly.pdbx_strand_id
1 'polypeptide(L)'
;MRLETTISPRRDGVVNVEIDGQKYVFAADESGSMVCDVKNDDHAAHLLKQGDNFLPYDEADFAKAAELARGDDDSNDGNDDDDGEDPVDMNAAPIEEPASVVAAEPAAPKAGRKKKGA
;
A
#
# COMPACT_ATOMS: atom_id res chain seq x y z
N MET A 1 -1.01 -5.15 -18.19
CA MET A 1 -1.27 -3.71 -18.40
C MET A 1 0.04 -2.96 -18.33
N ARG A 2 0.16 -1.87 -19.08
CA ARG A 2 1.40 -1.08 -19.11
C ARG A 2 1.30 0.06 -18.10
N LEU A 3 2.25 0.09 -17.18
CA LEU A 3 2.33 1.14 -16.16
C LEU A 3 3.53 2.04 -16.43
N GLU A 4 3.32 3.34 -16.28
CA GLU A 4 4.39 4.32 -16.17
C GLU A 4 4.67 4.66 -14.71
N THR A 5 5.90 5.08 -14.43
CA THR A 5 6.29 5.59 -13.11
C THR A 5 6.90 6.98 -13.20
N THR A 6 6.53 7.81 -12.23
CA THR A 6 7.08 9.16 -12.03
C THR A 6 8.37 9.15 -11.22
N ILE A 7 8.76 7.98 -10.69
CA ILE A 7 9.97 7.81 -9.90
C ILE A 7 11.19 8.04 -10.78
N SER A 8 12.03 9.02 -10.40
CA SER A 8 13.27 9.31 -11.11
C SER A 8 14.28 8.16 -10.92
N PRO A 9 14.82 7.58 -12.02
CA PRO A 9 15.84 6.54 -11.92
C PRO A 9 17.14 7.12 -11.34
N ARG A 10 17.80 6.37 -10.45
CA ARG A 10 18.95 6.90 -9.70
C ARG A 10 20.29 6.84 -10.45
N ARG A 11 20.70 5.65 -10.91
CA ARG A 11 22.05 5.41 -11.45
C ARG A 11 22.04 4.68 -12.78
N ASP A 12 21.25 3.63 -12.88
CA ASP A 12 21.19 2.74 -14.05
C ASP A 12 20.19 3.22 -15.12
N GLY A 13 19.51 4.35 -14.92
CA GLY A 13 18.49 4.85 -15.84
C GLY A 13 17.20 4.03 -15.85
N VAL A 14 17.04 3.09 -14.92
CA VAL A 14 15.86 2.24 -14.75
C VAL A 14 15.38 2.24 -13.31
N VAL A 15 14.08 2.01 -13.12
CA VAL A 15 13.46 1.79 -11.80
C VAL A 15 13.15 0.31 -11.66
N ASN A 16 13.68 -0.30 -10.59
CA ASN A 16 13.43 -1.71 -10.30
C ASN A 16 12.45 -1.79 -9.13
N VAL A 17 11.34 -2.48 -9.31
CA VAL A 17 10.36 -2.75 -8.26
C VAL A 17 10.29 -4.26 -8.07
N GLU A 18 10.37 -4.72 -6.84
CA GLU A 18 10.22 -6.13 -6.49
C GLU A 18 8.95 -6.30 -5.66
N ILE A 19 8.06 -7.18 -6.12
CA ILE A 19 6.79 -7.52 -5.46
C ILE A 19 6.72 -9.04 -5.43
N ASP A 20 6.56 -9.62 -4.23
CA ASP A 20 6.49 -11.07 -4.03
C ASP A 20 7.63 -11.86 -4.70
N GLY A 21 8.84 -11.28 -4.72
CA GLY A 21 10.02 -11.87 -5.36
C GLY A 21 10.05 -11.77 -6.89
N GLN A 22 9.05 -11.15 -7.50
CA GLN A 22 9.03 -10.83 -8.92
C GLN A 22 9.54 -9.42 -9.17
N LYS A 23 10.54 -9.31 -10.06
CA LYS A 23 11.19 -8.04 -10.40
C LYS A 23 10.59 -7.42 -11.65
N TYR A 24 10.08 -6.21 -11.53
CA TYR A 24 9.62 -5.34 -12.61
C TYR A 24 10.66 -4.26 -12.87
N VAL A 25 11.04 -4.11 -14.14
CA VAL A 25 12.04 -3.14 -14.58
C VAL A 25 11.36 -2.11 -15.46
N PHE A 26 11.25 -0.89 -14.95
CA PHE A 26 10.74 0.25 -15.69
C PHE A 26 11.91 0.93 -16.39
N ALA A 27 11.81 1.06 -17.71
CA ALA A 27 12.83 1.66 -18.56
C ALA A 27 12.24 2.82 -19.37
N ALA A 28 13.11 3.72 -19.84
CA ALA A 28 12.71 4.83 -20.70
C ALA A 28 12.10 4.32 -22.02
N ASP A 29 10.89 4.79 -22.34
CA ASP A 29 10.29 4.67 -23.65
C ASP A 29 10.79 5.76 -24.61
N GLU A 30 10.28 5.81 -25.85
CA GLU A 30 10.64 6.81 -26.86
C GLU A 30 10.34 8.25 -26.40
N SER A 31 9.35 8.42 -25.51
CA SER A 31 8.98 9.70 -24.89
C SER A 31 9.83 10.05 -23.66
N GLY A 32 10.69 9.15 -23.19
CA GLY A 32 11.49 9.33 -21.97
C GLY A 32 10.77 8.97 -20.66
N SER A 33 9.49 8.57 -20.71
CA SER A 33 8.74 8.07 -19.56
C SER A 33 9.21 6.68 -19.15
N MET A 34 9.25 6.40 -17.84
CA MET A 34 9.65 5.10 -17.31
C MET A 34 8.46 4.14 -17.38
N VAL A 35 8.49 3.14 -18.26
CA VAL A 35 7.36 2.23 -18.47
C VAL A 35 7.74 0.77 -18.26
N CYS A 36 6.78 -0.04 -17.82
CA CYS A 36 6.92 -1.49 -17.67
C CYS A 36 5.61 -2.21 -18.02
N ASP A 37 5.71 -3.39 -18.62
CA ASP A 37 4.56 -4.28 -18.83
C ASP A 37 4.37 -5.19 -17.60
N VAL A 38 3.28 -4.96 -16.88
CA VAL A 38 2.92 -5.76 -15.70
C VAL A 38 1.83 -6.75 -16.10
N LYS A 39 2.20 -8.04 -16.15
CA LYS A 39 1.30 -9.13 -16.53
C LYS A 39 0.40 -9.63 -15.41
N ASN A 40 0.78 -9.37 -14.16
CA ASN A 40 0.00 -9.78 -13.00
C ASN A 40 -0.87 -8.61 -12.55
N ASP A 41 -2.19 -8.78 -12.64
CA ASP A 41 -3.16 -7.75 -12.27
C ASP A 41 -3.13 -7.43 -10.79
N ASP A 42 -2.78 -8.39 -9.93
CA ASP A 42 -2.63 -8.19 -8.48
C ASP A 42 -1.45 -7.26 -8.16
N HIS A 43 -0.29 -7.52 -8.78
CA HIS A 43 0.88 -6.65 -8.63
C HIS A 43 0.65 -5.27 -9.24
N ALA A 44 -0.11 -5.20 -10.35
CA ALA A 44 -0.50 -3.93 -10.94
C ALA A 44 -1.42 -3.13 -10.01
N ALA A 45 -2.41 -3.78 -9.39
CA ALA A 45 -3.25 -3.17 -8.37
C ALA A 45 -2.41 -2.66 -7.18
N HIS A 46 -1.47 -3.46 -6.71
CA HIS A 46 -0.56 -3.07 -5.62
C HIS A 46 0.25 -1.82 -5.98
N LEU A 47 0.79 -1.73 -7.21
CA LEU A 47 1.51 -0.55 -7.69
C LEU A 47 0.61 0.68 -7.80
N LEU A 48 -0.60 0.53 -8.35
CA LEU A 48 -1.57 1.61 -8.51
C LEU A 48 -2.07 2.15 -7.15
N LYS A 49 -2.11 1.30 -6.11
CA LYS A 49 -2.41 1.73 -4.73
C LYS A 49 -1.31 2.62 -4.12
N GLN A 50 -0.09 2.64 -4.68
CA GLN A 50 1.00 3.50 -4.18
C GLN A 50 0.85 4.98 -4.59
N GLY A 51 -0.32 5.36 -5.11
CA GLY A 51 -0.69 6.75 -5.43
C GLY A 51 -0.01 7.25 -6.69
N ASP A 52 0.49 8.49 -6.65
CA ASP A 52 1.04 9.22 -7.82
C ASP A 52 2.36 8.66 -8.38
N ASN A 53 2.86 7.57 -7.81
CA ASN A 53 4.12 6.95 -8.22
C ASN A 53 3.97 6.06 -9.45
N PHE A 54 2.78 5.48 -9.67
CA PHE A 54 2.49 4.56 -10.76
C PHE A 54 1.15 4.88 -11.41
N LEU A 55 1.17 5.03 -12.73
CA LEU A 55 0.01 5.43 -13.51
C LEU A 55 -0.15 4.48 -14.70
N PRO A 56 -1.37 4.23 -15.19
CA PRO A 56 -1.57 3.53 -16.46
C PRO A 56 -0.98 4.36 -17.60
N TYR A 57 -0.12 3.74 -18.42
CA TYR A 57 0.50 4.40 -19.56
C TYR A 57 -0.47 4.50 -20.75
N ASP A 58 -1.26 3.46 -20.97
CA ASP A 58 -2.20 3.36 -22.08
C ASP A 58 -3.60 3.79 -21.63
N GLU A 59 -4.28 4.65 -22.41
CA GLU A 59 -5.66 5.11 -22.15
C GLU A 59 -6.64 3.95 -21.98
N ALA A 60 -6.42 2.84 -22.68
CA ALA A 60 -7.24 1.63 -22.58
C ALA A 60 -7.13 0.95 -21.21
N ASP A 61 -6.00 1.12 -20.52
CA ASP A 61 -5.74 0.54 -19.20
C ASP A 61 -6.29 1.41 -18.06
N PHE A 62 -6.72 2.67 -18.31
CA PHE A 62 -7.23 3.57 -17.25
C PHE A 62 -8.48 3.04 -16.56
N ALA A 63 -9.43 2.50 -17.33
CA ALA A 63 -10.65 1.94 -16.76
C ALA A 63 -10.33 0.76 -15.83
N LYS A 64 -9.50 -0.17 -16.31
CA LYS A 64 -9.05 -1.34 -15.53
C LYS A 64 -8.22 -0.92 -14.32
N ALA A 65 -7.35 0.08 -14.46
CA ALA A 65 -6.56 0.63 -13.37
C ALA A 65 -7.43 1.22 -12.27
N ALA A 66 -8.47 1.98 -12.63
CA ALA A 66 -9.41 2.55 -11.68
C ALA A 66 -10.22 1.47 -10.94
N GLU A 67 -10.60 0.40 -11.61
CA GLU A 67 -11.25 -0.76 -10.98
C GLU A 67 -10.30 -1.48 -10.02
N LEU A 68 -9.06 -1.77 -10.43
CA LEU A 68 -8.05 -2.46 -9.61
C LEU A 68 -7.58 -1.62 -8.41
N ALA A 69 -7.45 -0.30 -8.57
CA ALA A 69 -7.06 0.60 -7.49
C ALA A 69 -8.15 0.71 -6.41
N ARG A 70 -9.43 0.55 -6.78
CA ARG A 70 -10.57 0.54 -5.86
C ARG A 70 -10.88 -0.84 -5.26
N GLY A 71 -10.64 -1.91 -6.01
CA GLY A 71 -11.19 -3.25 -5.78
C GLY A 71 -10.61 -4.07 -4.62
N ASP A 72 -9.88 -3.46 -3.69
CA ASP A 72 -9.30 -4.16 -2.53
C ASP A 72 -9.70 -3.50 -1.19
N ASP A 73 -10.52 -2.46 -1.25
CA ASP A 73 -11.14 -1.82 -0.08
C ASP A 73 -12.45 -2.53 0.33
N ASP A 74 -12.61 -3.81 0.01
CA ASP A 74 -13.74 -4.63 0.49
C ASP A 74 -13.34 -5.48 1.70
N SER A 75 -12.36 -5.01 2.47
CA SER A 75 -12.04 -5.57 3.78
C SER A 75 -11.61 -4.45 4.72
N ASN A 76 -12.63 -3.78 5.27
CA ASN A 76 -12.62 -3.03 6.53
C ASN A 76 -12.30 -1.51 6.46
N ASP A 77 -13.29 -0.71 6.03
CA ASP A 77 -13.71 0.47 6.81
C ASP A 77 -15.22 0.66 6.68
N GLY A 78 -15.96 -0.10 7.48
CA GLY A 78 -17.32 0.28 7.82
C GLY A 78 -17.26 1.49 8.73
N ASN A 79 -17.32 2.70 8.17
CA ASN A 79 -17.68 3.92 8.89
C ASN A 79 -18.16 5.03 7.93
N ASP A 80 -19.24 4.79 7.21
CA ASP A 80 -20.17 5.87 6.86
C ASP A 80 -21.27 5.86 7.94
N ASP A 81 -20.89 6.41 9.09
CA ASP A 81 -21.81 6.81 10.16
C ASP A 81 -22.50 8.10 9.67
N ASP A 82 -23.51 7.94 8.82
CA ASP A 82 -24.50 8.98 8.51
C ASP A 82 -25.77 8.66 9.30
N ASP A 83 -25.75 9.09 10.56
CA ASP A 83 -26.88 9.54 11.38
C ASP A 83 -28.22 8.82 11.12
N GLY A 84 -28.24 7.51 11.41
CA GLY A 84 -29.48 6.85 11.78
C GLY A 84 -29.96 7.38 13.13
N GLU A 85 -30.89 8.33 13.11
CA GLU A 85 -31.71 8.65 14.28
C GLU A 85 -32.51 7.40 14.70
N ASP A 86 -31.87 6.50 15.45
CA ASP A 86 -32.57 5.48 16.21
C ASP A 86 -33.15 6.13 17.48
N PRO A 87 -34.46 5.93 17.76
CA PRO A 87 -35.09 6.51 18.93
C PRO A 87 -34.45 5.96 20.21
N VAL A 88 -33.87 6.85 21.00
CA VAL A 88 -33.37 6.53 22.35
C VAL A 88 -34.50 5.95 23.21
N ASP A 89 -34.49 4.63 23.39
CA ASP A 89 -35.35 3.94 24.35
C ASP A 89 -34.87 4.31 25.77
N MET A 90 -35.65 5.16 26.45
CA MET A 90 -35.34 5.75 27.75
C MET A 90 -35.37 4.77 28.94
N ASN A 91 -35.21 3.46 28.69
CA ASN A 91 -35.41 2.42 29.70
C ASN A 91 -34.19 1.52 29.95
N ALA A 92 -32.99 1.96 29.57
CA ALA A 92 -31.76 1.21 29.84
C ALA A 92 -31.16 1.61 31.20
N ALA A 93 -30.97 0.60 32.06
CA ALA A 93 -30.44 0.77 33.42
C ALA A 93 -28.93 1.16 33.40
N PRO A 94 -28.44 1.90 34.42
CA PRO A 94 -27.04 2.30 34.49
C PRO A 94 -26.15 1.08 34.76
N ILE A 95 -25.11 0.88 33.94
CA ILE A 95 -24.09 -0.12 34.21
C ILE A 95 -22.81 0.59 34.70
N GLU A 96 -22.47 0.28 35.96
CA GLU A 96 -21.24 0.65 36.65
C GLU A 96 -20.00 0.02 35.97
N GLU A 97 -18.97 0.83 35.76
CA GLU A 97 -17.60 0.41 35.43
C GLU A 97 -17.06 -0.60 36.47
N PRO A 98 -16.00 -1.36 36.11
CA PRO A 98 -14.77 -0.94 36.76
C PRO A 98 -13.56 -0.91 35.82
N ALA A 99 -12.79 0.13 36.09
CA ALA A 99 -11.46 0.45 35.64
C ALA A 99 -10.43 -0.69 35.80
N SER A 100 -9.20 -0.33 35.39
CA SER A 100 -7.92 -0.82 35.90
C SER A 100 -7.23 -1.90 35.04
N VAL A 101 -5.94 -1.83 34.68
CA VAL A 101 -4.84 -0.86 34.87
C VAL A 101 -3.61 -1.40 34.11
N VAL A 102 -2.64 -0.51 33.85
CA VAL A 102 -1.16 -0.67 33.79
C VAL A 102 -0.52 -1.71 32.84
N ALA A 103 0.24 -1.23 31.84
CA ALA A 103 1.71 -1.01 31.83
C ALA A 103 2.52 -2.30 31.49
N ALA A 104 3.67 -2.32 30.81
CA ALA A 104 4.65 -1.30 30.44
C ALA A 104 5.52 -1.81 29.26
N GLU A 105 6.13 -0.88 28.51
CA GLU A 105 7.41 -1.05 27.78
C GLU A 105 8.57 -1.25 28.81
N PRO A 106 9.88 -1.51 28.52
CA PRO A 106 10.59 -1.58 27.22
C PRO A 106 11.80 -2.57 27.11
N ALA A 107 12.47 -2.47 25.95
CA ALA A 107 13.94 -2.47 25.72
C ALA A 107 14.76 -3.78 25.52
N ALA A 108 15.47 -3.79 24.38
CA ALA A 108 16.65 -4.57 23.98
C ALA A 108 17.84 -4.40 24.98
N PRO A 109 19.04 -5.09 24.91
CA PRO A 109 19.94 -5.04 23.73
C PRO A 109 21.16 -6.07 23.63
N LYS A 110 22.06 -5.81 22.65
CA LYS A 110 23.56 -5.94 22.63
C LYS A 110 24.31 -7.27 22.26
N ALA A 111 25.08 -7.14 21.17
CA ALA A 111 26.58 -7.20 21.08
C ALA A 111 27.37 -8.49 20.71
N GLY A 112 28.37 -8.28 19.81
CA GLY A 112 29.66 -9.02 19.71
C GLY A 112 29.83 -9.90 18.43
N ARG A 113 31.00 -10.22 17.85
CA ARG A 113 32.44 -9.96 18.12
C ARG A 113 33.31 -10.79 17.12
N LYS A 114 34.36 -10.18 16.48
CA LYS A 114 35.66 -10.77 15.96
C LYS A 114 35.60 -11.75 14.74
N LYS A 115 36.62 -12.02 13.88
CA LYS A 115 38.07 -11.70 13.71
C LYS A 115 38.60 -12.23 12.32
N LYS A 116 39.59 -11.52 11.75
CA LYS A 116 40.91 -11.94 11.15
C LYS A 116 41.03 -12.90 9.94
N GLY A 117 41.89 -12.51 8.98
CA GLY A 117 42.72 -13.39 8.14
C GLY A 117 43.66 -12.57 7.25
N ALA A 118 44.97 -12.74 7.43
CA ALA A 118 46.06 -12.10 6.68
C ALA A 118 46.78 -13.16 5.83
#